data_AF-A0A667H9S6-F1
#
_entry.id   AF-A0A667H9S6-F1
#
_cell.length_a   1.000
_cell.length_b   1.000
_cell.length_c   1.000
_cell.angle_alpha   90.00
_cell.angle_beta   90.00
_cell.angle_gamma   90.00
#
_symmetry.space_group_name_H-M   'P 1'
#
loop_
_entity.id
_entity.type
_entity.pdbx_description
1 polymer ?
#
loop_
_entity_poly.entity_id
_entity_poly.type
_entity_poly.pdbx_seq_one_letter_code
_entity_poly.pdbx_strand_id
1 'polypeptide(L)'
;MKKAAFILGSGLLLLVAFSNSVLGQLQRFWDASGCFQQAQWERLLSTFEGKEWILYIIATILVPGLFFWSFNGLLLVADTARKPNFISRYRIQVGQNEPAGQTWFHHGMELNREW
;
A
#
# COMPACT_ATOMS: atom_id res chain seq x y z
N MET A 1 -45.20 -15.15 3.34
CA MET A 1 -44.06 -16.11 3.36
C MET A 1 -43.64 -16.54 1.95
N LYS A 2 -44.54 -17.02 1.07
CA LYS A 2 -44.22 -17.46 -0.30
C LYS A 2 -43.51 -16.42 -1.19
N LYS A 3 -43.91 -15.15 -1.15
CA LYS A 3 -43.27 -14.08 -1.95
C LYS A 3 -41.82 -13.77 -1.52
N ALA A 4 -41.56 -13.77 -0.21
CA ALA A 4 -40.21 -13.56 0.32
C ALA A 4 -39.28 -14.71 -0.08
N ALA A 5 -39.75 -15.96 0.01
CA ALA A 5 -39.00 -17.13 -0.44
C ALA A 5 -38.69 -17.09 -1.95
N PHE A 6 -39.63 -16.60 -2.76
CA PHE A 6 -39.41 -16.44 -4.20
C PHE A 6 -38.37 -15.36 -4.53
N ILE A 7 -38.42 -14.21 -3.85
CA ILE A 7 -37.44 -13.12 -4.02
C ILE A 7 -36.05 -13.54 -3.54
N LEU A 8 -35.97 -14.22 -2.40
CA LEU A 8 -34.71 -14.75 -1.87
C LEU A 8 -34.12 -15.83 -2.78
N GLY A 9 -34.95 -16.74 -3.29
CA GLY A 9 -34.52 -17.80 -4.20
C GLY A 9 -34.02 -17.26 -5.54
N SER A 10 -34.75 -16.34 -6.17
CA SER A 10 -34.34 -15.75 -7.46
C SER A 10 -33.09 -14.88 -7.32
N GLY A 11 -32.98 -14.11 -6.23
CA GLY A 11 -31.78 -13.33 -5.91
C GLY A 11 -30.54 -14.20 -5.71
N LEU A 12 -30.68 -15.33 -5.00
CA LEU A 12 -29.57 -16.26 -4.79
C LEU A 12 -29.12 -16.91 -6.10
N LEU A 13 -30.05 -17.32 -6.96
CA LEU A 13 -29.74 -17.89 -8.28
C LEU A 13 -29.02 -16.89 -9.18
N LEU A 14 -29.46 -15.64 -9.20
CA LEU A 14 -28.79 -14.56 -9.95
C LEU A 14 -27.38 -14.31 -9.42
N LEU A 15 -27.20 -14.28 -8.10
CA LEU A 15 -25.89 -14.07 -7.48
C LEU A 15 -24.92 -15.21 -7.82
N VAL A 16 -25.38 -16.46 -7.81
CA VAL A 16 -24.57 -17.62 -8.18
C VAL A 16 -24.18 -17.55 -9.66
N ALA A 17 -25.13 -17.25 -10.55
CA ALA A 17 -24.84 -17.13 -11.99
C ALA A 17 -23.86 -15.98 -12.30
N PHE A 18 -24.02 -14.84 -11.61
CA PHE A 18 -23.12 -13.71 -11.70
C PHE A 18 -21.72 -14.06 -11.18
N SER A 19 -21.62 -14.61 -9.97
CA SER A 19 -20.35 -15.04 -9.38
C SER A 19 -19.63 -16.04 -10.25
N ASN A 20 -20.34 -17.03 -10.81
CA ASN A 20 -19.77 -18.01 -11.72
C ASN A 20 -19.20 -17.35 -13.00
N SER A 21 -19.87 -16.34 -13.53
CA SER A 21 -19.40 -15.59 -14.70
C SER A 21 -18.16 -14.75 -14.39
N VAL A 22 -18.17 -14.03 -13.25
CA VAL A 22 -17.04 -13.21 -12.79
C VAL A 22 -15.83 -14.08 -12.46
N LEU A 23 -16.02 -15.16 -11.71
CA LEU A 23 -14.96 -16.10 -11.38
C LEU A 23 -14.40 -16.76 -12.64
N GLY A 24 -15.25 -17.10 -13.63
CA GLY A 24 -14.80 -17.64 -14.90
C GLY A 24 -13.92 -16.66 -15.70
N GLN A 25 -14.28 -15.37 -15.74
CA GLN A 25 -13.47 -14.34 -16.39
C GLN A 25 -12.17 -14.09 -15.64
N LEU A 26 -12.23 -14.00 -14.31
CA LEU A 26 -11.05 -13.81 -13.48
C LEU A 26 -10.11 -15.01 -13.58
N GLN A 27 -10.64 -16.23 -13.65
CA GLN A 27 -9.84 -17.44 -13.82
C GLN A 27 -9.09 -17.40 -15.15
N ARG A 28 -9.77 -17.06 -16.26
CA ARG A 28 -9.12 -16.94 -17.57
C ARG A 28 -8.06 -15.84 -17.59
N PHE A 29 -8.35 -14.71 -16.93
CA PHE A 29 -7.39 -13.63 -16.79
C PHE A 29 -6.17 -14.05 -15.96
N TRP A 30 -6.40 -14.73 -14.85
CA TRP A 30 -5.36 -15.24 -13.97
C TRP A 30 -4.47 -16.27 -14.66
N ASP A 31 -5.10 -17.18 -15.41
CA ASP A 31 -4.40 -18.20 -16.18
C ASP A 31 -3.52 -17.60 -17.28
N ALA A 32 -4.07 -16.64 -18.04
CA ALA A 32 -3.30 -15.90 -19.04
C ALA A 32 -2.14 -15.08 -18.41
N SER A 33 -2.40 -14.45 -17.26
CA SER A 33 -1.37 -13.73 -16.50
C SER A 33 -0.27 -14.66 -16.01
N GLY A 34 -0.63 -15.87 -15.55
CA GLY A 34 0.30 -16.90 -15.12
C GLY A 34 1.21 -17.35 -16.27
N CYS A 35 0.63 -17.69 -17.43
CA CYS A 35 1.39 -18.04 -18.63
C CYS A 35 2.35 -16.91 -19.06
N PHE A 36 1.90 -15.66 -18.99
CA PHE A 36 2.75 -14.52 -19.28
C PHE A 36 3.92 -14.40 -18.30
N GLN A 37 3.65 -14.46 -16.98
CA GLN A 37 4.67 -14.38 -15.95
C GLN A 37 5.67 -15.54 -16.06
N GLN A 38 5.19 -16.74 -16.34
CA GLN A 38 6.01 -17.93 -16.56
C GLN A 38 6.95 -17.73 -17.75
N ALA A 39 6.42 -17.28 -18.90
CA ALA A 39 7.23 -17.01 -20.08
C ALA A 39 8.28 -15.90 -19.84
N GLN A 40 7.95 -14.88 -19.05
CA GLN A 40 8.94 -13.87 -18.65
C GLN A 40 10.00 -14.46 -17.72
N TRP A 41 9.62 -15.31 -16.77
CA TRP A 41 10.56 -15.96 -15.87
C TRP A 41 11.52 -16.89 -16.61
N GLU A 42 11.03 -17.69 -17.56
CA GLU A 42 11.87 -18.57 -18.37
C GLU A 42 12.86 -17.78 -19.23
N ARG A 43 12.43 -16.66 -19.83
CA ARG A 43 13.32 -15.73 -20.55
C ARG A 43 14.37 -15.11 -19.64
N LEU A 44 13.99 -14.73 -18.43
CA LEU A 44 14.91 -14.17 -17.45
C LEU A 44 15.94 -15.23 -17.03
N LEU A 45 15.50 -16.43 -16.66
CA LEU A 45 16.38 -17.53 -16.26
C LEU A 45 17.36 -17.93 -17.36
N SER A 46 16.89 -18.09 -18.59
CA SER A 46 17.76 -18.38 -19.75
C SER A 46 18.77 -17.27 -20.04
N THR A 47 18.41 -16.00 -19.83
CA THR A 47 19.35 -14.87 -20.00
C THR A 47 20.45 -14.88 -18.93
N PHE A 48 20.13 -15.34 -17.73
CA PHE A 48 21.04 -15.39 -16.58
C PHE A 48 21.63 -16.79 -16.34
N GLU A 49 21.48 -17.71 -17.28
CA GLU A 49 22.03 -19.06 -17.19
C GLU A 49 23.56 -19.00 -17.03
N GLY A 50 24.09 -19.66 -15.98
CA GLY A 50 25.50 -19.57 -15.59
C GLY A 50 25.90 -18.33 -14.78
N LYS A 51 24.96 -17.41 -14.48
CA LYS A 51 25.18 -16.19 -13.68
C LYS A 51 24.15 -16.07 -12.54
N GLU A 52 23.81 -17.19 -11.93
CA GLU A 52 22.76 -17.32 -10.91
C GLU A 52 22.98 -16.38 -9.71
N TRP A 53 24.23 -16.12 -9.34
CA TRP A 53 24.58 -15.17 -8.29
C TRP A 53 24.14 -13.73 -8.58
N ILE A 54 24.19 -13.29 -9.84
CA ILE A 54 23.73 -11.95 -10.23
C ILE A 54 22.21 -11.88 -10.09
N LEU A 55 21.50 -12.92 -10.53
CA LEU A 55 20.05 -13.02 -10.38
C LEU A 55 19.64 -12.98 -8.89
N TYR A 56 20.38 -13.70 -8.03
CA TYR A 56 20.17 -13.70 -6.59
C TYR A 56 20.34 -12.30 -5.97
N ILE A 57 21.43 -11.61 -6.30
CA ILE A 57 21.70 -10.25 -5.79
C ILE A 57 20.61 -9.27 -6.25
N ILE A 58 20.20 -9.34 -7.52
CA ILE A 58 19.12 -8.49 -8.04
C ILE A 58 17.82 -8.75 -7.29
N ALA A 59 17.43 -10.02 -7.15
CA ALA A 59 16.15 -10.39 -6.55
C ALA A 59 16.09 -10.12 -5.05
N THR A 60 17.18 -10.32 -4.31
CA THR A 60 17.19 -10.24 -2.84
C THR A 60 17.62 -8.88 -2.29
N ILE A 61 18.44 -8.14 -3.02
CA ILE A 61 18.99 -6.85 -2.55
C ILE A 61 18.39 -5.70 -3.36
N LEU A 62 18.53 -5.76 -4.69
CA LEU A 62 18.16 -4.62 -5.53
C LEU A 62 16.65 -4.38 -5.56
N VAL A 63 15.85 -5.43 -5.78
CA VAL A 63 14.39 -5.31 -5.87
C VAL A 63 13.78 -4.80 -4.55
N PRO A 64 14.07 -5.41 -3.38
CA PRO A 64 13.52 -4.92 -2.11
C PRO A 64 14.07 -3.55 -1.73
N GLY A 65 15.35 -3.29 -2.00
CA GLY A 65 15.98 -1.99 -1.77
C GLY A 65 15.32 -0.88 -2.57
N LEU A 66 15.09 -1.10 -3.87
CA LEU A 66 14.40 -0.14 -4.73
C LEU A 66 12.97 0.09 -4.27
N PHE A 67 12.24 -0.96 -3.88
CA PHE A 67 10.90 -0.82 -3.33
C PHE A 67 10.93 0.04 -2.07
N PHE A 68 11.78 -0.33 -1.10
CA PHE A 68 11.95 0.40 0.14
C PHE A 68 12.27 1.88 -0.12
N TRP A 69 13.28 2.18 -0.92
CA TRP A 69 13.68 3.56 -1.21
C TRP A 69 12.65 4.33 -2.03
N SER A 70 11.90 3.68 -2.92
CA SER A 70 10.85 4.34 -3.70
C SER A 70 9.67 4.75 -2.81
N PHE A 71 9.18 3.83 -1.97
CA PHE A 71 8.08 4.13 -1.05
C PHE A 71 8.50 5.15 0.02
N ASN A 72 9.66 4.95 0.65
CA ASN A 72 10.17 5.90 1.65
C ASN A 72 10.54 7.24 1.02
N GLY A 73 11.07 7.25 -0.19
CA GLY A 73 11.35 8.48 -0.94
C GLY A 73 10.06 9.23 -1.28
N LEU A 74 9.00 8.53 -1.69
CA LEU A 74 7.70 9.15 -1.94
C LEU A 74 7.09 9.72 -0.65
N LEU A 75 7.16 8.98 0.46
CA LEU A 75 6.71 9.46 1.77
C LEU A 75 7.54 10.67 2.23
N LEU A 76 8.86 10.62 2.06
CA LEU A 76 9.77 11.72 2.38
C LEU A 76 9.45 12.96 1.53
N VAL A 77 9.16 12.78 0.24
CA VAL A 77 8.70 13.87 -0.64
C VAL A 77 7.35 14.40 -0.17
N ALA A 78 6.40 13.55 0.23
CA ALA A 78 5.11 13.98 0.77
C ALA A 78 5.27 14.76 2.10
N ASP A 79 6.22 14.38 2.95
CA ASP A 79 6.54 15.06 4.21
C ASP A 79 7.33 16.36 4.00
N THR A 80 8.26 16.39 3.04
CA THR A 80 9.15 17.54 2.75
C THR A 80 8.47 18.57 1.85
N ALA A 81 7.56 18.13 0.97
CA ALA A 81 6.65 19.01 0.25
C ALA A 81 5.70 19.61 1.28
N ARG A 82 6.13 20.72 1.88
CA ARG A 82 5.54 21.47 3.00
C ARG A 82 4.14 22.04 2.68
N LYS A 83 3.23 21.18 2.27
CA LYS A 83 1.82 21.47 2.10
C LYS A 83 1.06 20.17 2.21
N PRO A 84 0.36 20.00 3.33
CA PRO A 84 -1.09 20.06 3.15
C PRO A 84 -1.77 20.73 4.35
N ASN A 85 -2.44 21.85 4.10
CA ASN A 85 -3.49 22.39 4.98
C ASN A 85 -4.66 21.38 5.22
N PHE A 86 -4.58 20.17 4.64
CA PHE A 86 -5.57 19.12 4.75
C PHE A 86 -5.18 18.02 5.77
N ILE A 87 -3.91 17.60 5.85
CA ILE A 87 -3.48 16.53 6.79
C ILE A 87 -3.24 17.09 8.20
N SER A 88 -2.89 18.38 8.33
CA SER A 88 -2.70 19.02 9.64
C SER A 88 -3.98 19.03 10.50
N ARG A 89 -5.17 18.95 9.89
CA ARG A 89 -6.46 18.93 10.60
C ARG A 89 -6.75 17.61 11.33
N TYR A 90 -6.01 16.54 11.05
CA TYR A 90 -6.20 15.22 11.64
C TYR A 90 -4.98 14.72 12.44
N ARG A 91 -3.99 15.58 12.69
CA ARG A 91 -2.86 15.20 13.56
C ARG A 91 -3.33 15.08 15.01
N ILE A 92 -3.29 13.85 15.53
CA ILE A 92 -3.66 13.52 16.92
C ILE A 92 -2.60 14.02 17.93
N GLN A 93 -1.38 14.32 17.47
CA GLN A 93 -0.30 14.89 18.29
C GLN A 93 0.12 16.26 17.73
N VAL A 94 -0.44 17.33 18.30
CA VAL A 94 0.08 18.69 18.16
C VAL A 94 1.29 18.81 19.09
N GLY A 95 2.44 19.23 18.55
CA GLY A 95 3.58 19.67 19.37
C GLY A 95 4.72 18.67 19.67
N GLN A 96 4.63 17.38 19.34
CA GLN A 96 5.69 16.43 19.74
C GLN A 96 6.99 16.56 18.90
N ASN A 97 6.89 17.04 17.65
CA ASN A 97 8.03 17.29 16.76
C ASN A 97 8.30 18.78 16.55
N GLU A 98 7.70 19.65 17.36
CA GLU A 98 8.02 21.07 17.35
C GLU A 98 9.32 21.27 18.14
N PRO A 99 10.29 22.06 17.65
CA PRO A 99 11.53 22.26 18.37
C PRO A 99 11.21 22.81 19.77
N ALA A 100 11.68 22.09 20.79
CA ALA A 100 11.52 22.34 22.22
C ALA A 100 12.23 23.63 22.70
N GLY A 101 12.17 24.70 21.91
CA GLY A 101 12.90 25.94 22.14
C GLY A 101 12.03 27.16 22.38
N GLN A 102 10.70 27.11 22.15
CA GLN A 102 9.85 28.31 22.34
C GLN A 102 8.78 28.12 23.41
N THR A 103 8.13 26.96 23.46
CA THR A 103 7.05 26.69 24.44
C THR A 103 7.57 26.58 25.88
N TRP A 104 8.77 26.04 26.08
CA TRP A 104 9.40 25.94 27.42
C TRP A 104 9.75 27.30 28.03
N PHE A 105 10.22 28.25 27.21
CA PHE A 105 10.59 29.57 27.70
C PHE A 105 9.38 30.40 28.12
N HIS A 106 8.27 30.29 27.39
CA HIS A 106 7.04 31.00 27.77
C HIS A 106 6.41 30.42 29.03
N HIS A 107 6.35 29.10 29.17
CA HIS A 107 5.77 28.46 30.35
C HIS A 107 6.63 28.64 31.62
N GLY A 108 7.96 28.63 31.47
CA GLY A 108 8.89 28.92 32.58
C GLY A 108 8.83 30.37 33.07
N MET A 109 8.54 31.33 32.18
CA MET A 109 8.40 32.74 32.57
C MET A 109 7.07 33.07 33.25
N GLU A 110 5.99 32.34 32.95
CA GLU A 110 4.71 32.49 33.66
C GLU A 110 4.79 31.94 35.10
N LEU A 111 5.37 30.76 35.29
CA LEU A 111 5.54 30.16 36.63
C LEU A 111 6.43 30.99 37.57
N ASN A 112 7.36 31.78 37.04
CA ASN A 112 8.27 32.61 37.83
C ASN A 112 7.74 34.04 38.07
N ARG A 113 6.54 34.37 37.59
CA ARG A 113 5.87 35.66 37.84
C ARG A 113 4.82 35.56 38.96
N GLU A 114 4.43 34.34 39.32
CA GLU A 114 3.41 34.04 40.34
C GLU A 114 4.01 33.86 41.77
N TRP A 115 5.30 34.14 41.95
CA TRP A 115 6.03 34.16 43.24
C TRP A 115 6.82 35.46 43.36
#